data_AF-A0AA35S700-F1
#
_entry.id   AF-A0AA35S700-F1
#
_cell.length_a   1.000
_cell.length_b   1.000
_cell.length_c   1.000
_cell.angle_alpha   90.00
_cell.angle_beta   90.00
_cell.angle_gamma   90.00
#
_symmetry.space_group_name_H-M   'P 1'
#
loop_
_entity.id
_entity.type
_entity.pdbx_description
1 polymer ?
#
loop_
_entity_poly.entity_id
_entity_poly.type
_entity_poly.pdbx_seq_one_letter_code
_entity_poly.pdbx_strand_id
1 'polypeptide(L)'
;ANQVPAQKTTHRSVKRYARNLSVRRTTRTAIVQARRALAAGDADSDAAVHKAMSLLDIAARKGVFHKNTASRRKARLAAALNRLQQE
;
A
#
# COMPACT_ATOMS: atom_id res chain seq x y z
N ALA A 1 -20.25 -29.40 0.26
CA ALA A 1 -19.23 -30.26 0.90
C ALA A 1 -17.96 -29.44 1.16
N ASN A 2 -17.55 -29.26 2.42
CA ASN A 2 -16.28 -28.60 2.75
C ASN A 2 -15.16 -29.65 2.70
N GLN A 3 -14.49 -29.77 1.55
CA GLN A 3 -13.29 -30.57 1.44
C GLN A 3 -12.09 -29.77 1.97
N VAL A 4 -11.35 -30.34 2.92
CA VAL A 4 -10.12 -29.73 3.43
C VAL A 4 -9.07 -29.68 2.31
N PRO A 5 -8.40 -28.54 2.10
CA PRO A 5 -7.37 -28.45 1.08
C PRO A 5 -6.20 -29.35 1.43
N ALA A 6 -5.53 -29.89 0.41
CA ALA A 6 -4.34 -30.71 0.58
C ALA A 6 -3.30 -30.00 1.47
N GLN A 7 -2.66 -30.72 2.39
CA GLN A 7 -1.72 -30.18 3.37
C GLN A 7 -0.62 -29.31 2.72
N LYS A 8 -0.11 -29.73 1.56
CA LYS A 8 0.89 -28.97 0.77
C LYS A 8 0.41 -27.58 0.35
N THR A 9 -0.86 -27.44 -0.03
CA THR A 9 -1.47 -26.16 -0.41
C THR A 9 -1.56 -25.23 0.79
N THR A 10 -1.93 -25.76 1.96
CA THR A 10 -1.97 -25.02 3.22
C THR A 10 -0.57 -24.51 3.62
N HIS A 11 0.47 -25.34 3.55
CA HIS A 11 1.83 -24.87 3.84
C HIS A 11 2.30 -23.78 2.87
N ARG A 12 1.98 -23.90 1.57
CA ARG A 12 2.30 -22.87 0.56
C ARG A 12 1.56 -21.56 0.83
N SER A 13 0.29 -21.63 1.23
CA SER A 13 -0.53 -20.45 1.50
C SER A 13 0.00 -19.67 2.72
N VAL A 14 0.38 -20.36 3.80
CA VAL A 14 0.97 -19.76 5.01
C VAL A 14 2.27 -19.03 4.68
N LYS A 15 3.18 -19.66 3.93
CA LYS A 15 4.44 -19.03 3.50
C LYS A 15 4.21 -17.78 2.64
N ARG A 16 3.24 -17.83 1.72
CA ARG A 16 2.86 -16.67 0.90
C ARG A 16 2.24 -15.55 1.74
N TYR A 17 1.37 -15.92 2.70
CA TYR A 17 0.72 -14.99 3.60
C TYR A 17 1.76 -14.22 4.43
N ALA A 18 2.72 -14.90 5.05
CA ALA A 18 3.77 -14.27 5.86
C ALA A 18 4.56 -13.21 5.06
N ARG A 19 4.99 -13.55 3.83
CA ARG A 19 5.69 -12.60 2.94
C ARG A 19 4.81 -11.40 2.57
N ASN A 20 3.55 -11.65 2.21
CA ASN A 20 2.62 -10.60 1.80
C ASN A 20 2.21 -9.70 2.97
N LEU A 21 2.17 -10.24 4.19
CA LEU A 21 1.79 -9.52 5.39
C LEU A 21 2.77 -8.39 5.69
N SER A 22 4.07 -8.66 5.62
CA SER A 22 5.11 -7.64 5.85
C SER A 22 4.97 -6.48 4.85
N VAL A 23 4.94 -6.78 3.55
CA VAL A 23 4.78 -5.77 2.50
C VAL A 23 3.49 -4.98 2.67
N ARG A 24 2.37 -5.66 2.93
CA ARG A 24 1.06 -5.02 3.12
C ARG A 24 1.04 -4.09 4.33
N ARG A 25 1.67 -4.48 5.45
CA ARG A 25 1.77 -3.66 6.66
C ARG A 25 2.58 -2.39 6.37
N THR A 26 3.79 -2.53 5.84
CA THR A 26 4.65 -1.39 5.51
C THR A 26 3.98 -0.40 4.57
N THR A 27 3.38 -0.88 3.47
CA THR A 27 2.67 -0.02 2.53
C THR A 27 1.46 0.67 3.18
N ARG A 28 0.68 -0.03 4.03
CA ARG A 28 -0.46 0.58 4.72
C ARG A 28 -0.02 1.66 5.70
N THR A 29 1.04 1.41 6.46
CA THR A 29 1.61 2.38 7.38
C THR A 29 2.09 3.63 6.65
N ALA A 30 2.81 3.49 5.54
CA ALA A 30 3.26 4.63 4.74
C ALA A 30 2.10 5.48 4.19
N ILE A 31 1.00 4.84 3.75
CA ILE A 31 -0.19 5.58 3.30
C ILE A 31 -0.85 6.35 4.44
N VAL A 32 -0.91 5.76 5.64
CA VAL A 32 -1.46 6.44 6.82
C VAL A 32 -0.57 7.62 7.22
N GLN A 33 0.75 7.46 7.20
CA GLN A 33 1.70 8.54 7.47
C GLN A 33 1.55 9.68 6.46
N ALA A 34 1.52 9.38 5.16
CA ALA A 34 1.31 10.39 4.12
C ALA A 34 -0.01 11.17 4.32
N ARG A 35 -1.10 10.47 4.66
CA ARG A 35 -2.38 11.14 4.94
C ARG A 35 -2.35 12.01 6.19
N ARG A 36 -1.61 11.62 7.22
CA ARG A 36 -1.46 12.43 8.43
C ARG A 36 -0.65 13.68 8.15
N ALA A 37 0.47 13.56 7.45
CA ALA A 37 1.29 14.71 7.05
C ALA A 37 0.51 15.68 6.15
N LEU A 38 -0.27 15.15 5.20
CA LEU A 38 -1.17 15.97 4.37
C LEU A 38 -2.28 16.67 5.16
N ALA A 39 -2.79 16.04 6.23
CA ALA A 39 -3.81 16.67 7.08
C ALA A 39 -3.23 17.71 8.04
N ALA A 40 -1.96 17.56 8.42
CA ALA A 40 -1.24 18.49 9.29
C ALA A 40 -0.67 19.71 8.53
N GLY A 41 -0.54 19.63 7.21
CA GLY A 41 0.07 20.70 6.40
C GLY A 41 1.59 20.78 6.55
N ASP A 42 2.23 19.68 6.94
CA ASP A 42 3.68 19.65 7.18
C ASP A 42 4.48 19.83 5.88
N ALA A 43 5.64 20.49 5.96
CA ALA A 43 6.59 20.62 4.84
C ALA A 43 7.10 19.26 4.34
N ASP A 44 7.10 18.23 5.20
CA ASP A 44 7.52 16.86 4.87
C ASP A 44 6.44 16.03 4.15
N SER A 45 5.26 16.61 3.90
CA SER A 45 4.13 15.93 3.28
C SER A 45 4.45 15.38 1.88
N ASP A 46 5.22 16.11 1.09
CA ASP A 46 5.64 15.71 -0.26
C ASP A 46 6.54 14.44 -0.22
N ALA A 47 7.57 14.46 0.62
CA ALA A 47 8.47 13.32 0.81
C ALA A 47 7.73 12.06 1.30
N ALA A 48 6.77 12.23 2.23
CA ALA A 48 5.95 11.15 2.74
C ALA A 48 5.04 10.55 1.65
N VAL A 49 4.46 11.39 0.79
CA VAL A 49 3.63 10.97 -0.34
C VAL A 49 4.47 10.22 -1.38
N HIS A 50 5.64 10.72 -1.75
CA HIS A 50 6.54 10.05 -2.70
C HIS A 50 6.99 8.68 -2.19
N LYS A 51 7.34 8.57 -0.91
CA LYS A 51 7.67 7.29 -0.26
C LYS A 51 6.50 6.31 -0.32
N ALA A 52 5.28 6.78 -0.03
CA ALA A 52 4.08 5.95 -0.10
C ALA A 52 3.78 5.47 -1.54
N MET A 53 3.99 6.32 -2.55
CA MET A 53 3.84 5.96 -3.97
C MET A 53 4.84 4.88 -4.40
N SER A 54 6.12 5.03 -4.05
CA SER A 54 7.16 4.04 -4.36
C SER A 54 6.84 2.67 -3.72
N LEU A 55 6.41 2.66 -2.45
CA LEU A 55 6.03 1.43 -1.76
C LEU A 55 4.77 0.76 -2.36
N LEU A 56 3.83 1.55 -2.88
CA LEU A 56 2.66 1.02 -3.59
C LEU A 56 3.05 0.32 -4.89
N ASP A 57 4.00 0.87 -5.64
CA ASP A 57 4.47 0.29 -6.89
C ASP A 57 5.29 -0.97 -6.67
N ILE A 58 6.14 -1.00 -5.64
CA ILE A 58 6.84 -2.22 -5.22
C ILE A 58 5.83 -3.30 -4.81
N ALA A 59 4.79 -2.94 -4.06
CA ALA A 59 3.77 -3.89 -3.63
C ALA A 59 2.90 -4.41 -4.79
N ALA A 60 2.66 -3.58 -5.82
CA ALA A 60 2.00 -4.00 -7.05
C ALA A 60 2.87 -4.97 -7.87
N ARG A 61 4.16 -4.64 -8.04
CA ARG A 61 5.14 -5.51 -8.73
C ARG A 61 5.29 -6.87 -8.05
N LYS A 62 5.22 -6.91 -6.71
CA LYS A 62 5.24 -8.16 -5.92
C LYS A 62 3.89 -8.92 -5.93
N GLY A 63 2.87 -8.40 -6.60
CA GLY A 63 1.53 -9.02 -6.67
C GLY A 63 0.75 -8.97 -5.35
N VAL A 64 1.17 -8.15 -4.38
CA VAL A 64 0.47 -8.02 -3.09
C VAL A 64 -0.79 -7.17 -3.23
N PHE A 65 -0.75 -6.17 -4.13
CA PHE A 65 -1.91 -5.42 -4.59
C PHE A 65 -2.07 -5.57 -6.10
N HIS A 66 -3.32 -5.58 -6.56
CA HIS A 66 -3.60 -5.48 -7.98
C HIS A 66 -3.19 -4.09 -8.51
N LYS A 67 -2.72 -4.01 -9.76
CA LYS A 67 -2.29 -2.77 -10.43
C LYS A 67 -3.31 -1.64 -10.27
N ASN A 68 -4.58 -1.91 -10.53
CA ASN A 68 -5.65 -0.91 -10.41
C ASN A 68 -5.83 -0.41 -8.97
N THR A 69 -5.63 -1.27 -7.98
CA THR A 69 -5.74 -0.88 -6.57
C THR A 69 -4.57 0.01 -6.16
N ALA A 70 -3.36 -0.26 -6.67
CA ALA A 70 -2.22 0.63 -6.48
C ALA A 70 -2.44 1.98 -7.17
N SER A 71 -2.84 1.98 -8.45
CA SER A 71 -3.12 3.20 -9.22
C SER A 71 -4.18 4.08 -8.56
N ARG A 72 -5.30 3.49 -8.10
CA ARG A 72 -6.35 4.25 -7.39
C ARG A 72 -5.83 4.91 -6.11
N ARG A 73 -4.94 4.25 -5.38
CA ARG A 73 -4.36 4.82 -4.14
C ARG A 73 -3.34 5.91 -4.44
N LYS A 74 -2.52 5.75 -5.47
CA LYS A 74 -1.61 6.80 -5.95
C LYS A 74 -2.37 8.05 -6.39
N ALA A 75 -3.40 7.88 -7.24
CA ALA A 75 -4.22 8.99 -7.72
C ALA A 75 -4.87 9.77 -6.57
N ARG A 76 -5.39 9.09 -5.54
CA ARG A 76 -5.98 9.75 -4.37
C ARG A 76 -4.96 10.54 -3.53
N LEU A 77 -3.72 10.06 -3.41
CA LEU A 77 -2.66 10.78 -2.69
C LEU A 77 -2.20 12.00 -3.48
N ALA A 78 -1.99 11.84 -4.80
CA ALA A 78 -1.64 12.95 -5.69
C ALA A 78 -2.71 14.05 -5.68
N ALA A 79 -3.99 13.68 -5.81
CA ALA A 79 -5.08 14.65 -5.76
C ALA A 79 -5.24 15.35 -4.40
N ALA A 80 -4.79 14.74 -3.30
CA ALA A 80 -4.77 15.39 -1.99
C ALA A 80 -3.62 16.39 -1.88
N LEU A 81 -2.43 16.02 -2.35
CA LEU A 81 -1.26 16.91 -2.39
C LEU A 81 -1.50 18.12 -3.28
N ASN A 82 -2.02 17.92 -4.50
CA ASN A 82 -2.28 19.00 -5.45
C ASN A 82 -3.30 20.01 -4.90
N ARG A 83 -4.33 19.55 -4.18
CA ARG A 83 -5.31 20.45 -3.56
C ARG A 83 -4.66 21.34 -2.51
N LEU A 84 -3.76 20.79 -1.70
CA LEU A 84 -3.02 21.54 -0.68
C LEU A 84 -2.01 22.53 -1.27
N GLN A 85 -1.52 22.29 -2.50
CA GLN A 85 -0.60 23.19 -3.20
C GLN A 85 -1.31 24.30 -3.99
N GLN A 86 -2.61 24.14 -4.27
CA GLN A 86 -3.40 25.09 -5.03
C GLN A 86 -4.14 26.11 -4.15
N GLU A 87 -4.20 25.86 -2.85
CA GLU A 87 -4.62 26.80 -1.79
C GLU A 87 -3.40 27.59 -1.29
#